data_AF-A0A2T3IQJ1-F1
#
_entry.id   AF-A0A2T3IQJ1-F1
#
_cell.length_a   1.000
_cell.length_b   1.000
_cell.length_c   1.000
_cell.angle_alpha   90.00
_cell.angle_beta   90.00
_cell.angle_gamma   90.00
#
_symmetry.space_group_name_H-M   'P 1'
#
loop_
_entity.id
_entity.type
_entity.pdbx_description
1 polymer ?
#
loop_
_entity_poly.entity_id
_entity_poly.type
_entity_poly.pdbx_seq_one_letter_code
_entity_poly.pdbx_strand_id
1 'polypeptide(L)'
;MNKFILAAFITTTLFGCNSNDGEDIIVDKVGLDISALTEQQKQDYAQISTDINAFVLYVAGTCVDKQEQINADFTTLRCNIADHLTDIAKTEYSTITLVDGKLDITRENNARFIIKTDEDVKFKAPTISSDTLRYRLSSDNSITVQISGEDEQILTTSFRGFYTDGSLSDNGSWTTESIKDQSFIFTDDENTQLIALTEGQAKLIGKDEKSYSWSTDTMGKVVLK
;
A
#
# COMPACT_ATOMS: atom_id res chain seq x y z
N MET A 1 25.97 9.81 42.81
CA MET A 1 26.03 11.00 41.93
C MET A 1 27.39 11.00 41.23
N ASN A 2 27.46 10.51 40.00
CA ASN A 2 28.62 10.72 39.12
C ASN A 2 28.16 11.62 37.98
N LYS A 3 28.89 12.71 37.77
CA LYS A 3 28.59 13.81 36.86
C LYS A 3 29.73 13.98 35.86
N PHE A 4 29.37 14.26 34.61
CA PHE A 4 30.15 14.85 33.50
C PHE A 4 31.27 13.97 32.88
N ILE A 5 31.63 14.06 31.59
CA ILE A 5 31.68 15.20 30.67
C ILE A 5 31.38 14.76 29.22
N LEU A 6 30.59 15.59 28.52
CA LEU A 6 30.37 15.62 27.08
C LEU A 6 31.61 16.19 26.38
N ALA A 7 32.23 15.46 25.45
CA ALA A 7 33.28 15.99 24.58
C ALA A 7 32.72 16.17 23.16
N ALA A 8 32.47 17.43 22.79
CA ALA A 8 32.27 17.84 21.41
C ALA A 8 33.64 17.98 20.73
N PHE A 9 33.82 17.37 19.56
CA PHE A 9 34.96 17.66 18.69
C PHE A 9 34.53 18.60 17.57
N ILE A 10 35.27 19.70 17.48
CA ILE A 10 35.11 20.78 16.53
C ILE A 10 35.64 20.34 15.15
N THR A 11 34.96 20.85 14.14
CA THR A 11 35.18 20.79 12.70
C THR A 11 36.62 21.08 12.26
N THR A 12 37.03 20.40 11.19
CA THR A 12 38.04 20.92 10.25
C THR A 12 37.40 20.98 8.87
N THR A 13 37.35 22.18 8.31
CA THR A 13 37.07 22.43 6.90
C THR A 13 38.34 22.16 6.09
N LEU A 14 38.23 21.36 5.02
CA LEU A 14 39.17 21.40 3.91
C LEU A 14 38.39 21.70 2.63
N PHE A 15 38.65 22.89 2.08
CA PHE A 15 38.35 23.24 0.70
C PHE A 15 39.30 22.46 -0.22
N GLY A 16 38.74 21.69 -1.15
CA GLY A 16 39.38 21.26 -2.39
C GLY A 16 38.40 21.51 -3.53
N CYS A 17 38.67 22.53 -4.34
CA CYS A 17 37.92 22.85 -5.56
C CYS A 17 38.52 22.15 -6.79
N ASN A 18 37.61 21.92 -7.75
CA ASN A 18 37.78 21.61 -9.18
C ASN A 18 38.15 20.16 -9.57
N SER A 19 37.51 19.55 -10.56
CA SER A 19 36.49 20.01 -11.51
C SER A 19 35.96 18.82 -12.34
N ASN A 20 34.82 19.04 -12.98
CA ASN A 20 34.22 18.35 -14.13
C ASN A 20 33.25 17.20 -13.86
N ASP A 21 31.97 17.60 -13.94
CA ASP A 21 31.02 17.07 -14.91
C ASP A 21 30.75 15.56 -14.85
N GLY A 22 30.14 15.15 -13.75
CA GLY A 22 29.38 13.91 -13.66
C GLY A 22 28.02 14.25 -13.10
N GLU A 23 27.16 14.77 -13.98
CA GLU A 23 25.72 14.97 -13.83
C GLU A 23 25.18 14.92 -12.39
N ASP A 24 24.82 16.10 -11.87
CA ASP A 24 23.58 16.23 -11.12
C ASP A 24 22.46 15.64 -12.00
N ILE A 25 22.31 14.31 -11.97
CA ILE A 25 21.04 13.69 -12.31
C ILE A 25 20.14 14.11 -11.16
N ILE A 26 19.48 15.23 -11.37
CA ILE A 26 18.26 15.60 -10.68
C ILE A 26 17.34 14.38 -10.76
N VAL A 27 17.31 13.54 -9.73
CA VAL A 27 16.33 12.45 -9.57
C VAL A 27 15.00 13.04 -9.06
N ASP A 28 14.65 14.28 -9.42
CA ASP A 28 13.32 14.87 -9.14
C ASP A 28 12.24 14.32 -10.07
N LYS A 29 12.59 13.51 -11.08
CA LYS A 29 11.65 13.10 -12.14
C LYS A 29 11.14 11.67 -12.08
N VAL A 30 11.56 10.88 -11.09
CA VAL A 30 11.13 9.48 -10.98
C VAL A 30 9.78 9.43 -10.28
N GLY A 31 8.71 9.28 -11.06
CA GLY A 31 7.36 9.16 -10.52
C GLY A 31 6.26 9.53 -11.51
N LEU A 32 5.03 9.13 -11.18
CA LEU A 32 3.85 9.41 -11.98
C LEU A 32 3.59 10.92 -12.07
N ASP A 33 3.52 11.46 -13.30
CA ASP A 33 3.14 12.87 -13.52
C ASP A 33 1.62 13.05 -13.41
N ILE A 34 1.14 13.30 -12.19
CA ILE A 34 -0.28 13.51 -11.90
C ILE A 34 -0.89 14.64 -12.73
N SER A 35 -0.12 15.70 -13.03
CA SER A 35 -0.64 16.84 -13.80
C SER A 35 -0.88 16.50 -15.27
N ALA A 36 -0.21 15.48 -15.79
CA ALA A 36 -0.40 14.99 -17.16
C ALA A 36 -1.54 13.98 -17.27
N LEU A 37 -2.04 13.44 -16.15
CA LEU A 37 -3.15 12.48 -16.15
C LEU A 37 -4.48 13.19 -16.42
N THR A 38 -5.27 12.61 -17.30
CA THR A 38 -6.69 12.91 -17.43
C THR A 38 -7.46 12.51 -16.19
N GLU A 39 -8.67 13.05 -15.99
CA GLU A 39 -9.54 12.67 -14.87
C GLU A 39 -9.87 11.17 -14.87
N GLN A 40 -10.11 10.57 -16.05
CA GLN A 40 -10.33 9.13 -16.14
C GLN A 40 -9.12 8.34 -15.66
N GLN A 41 -7.90 8.70 -16.10
CA GLN A 41 -6.70 8.03 -15.64
C GLN A 41 -6.51 8.19 -14.12
N LYS A 42 -6.74 9.37 -13.55
CA LYS A 42 -6.71 9.56 -12.09
C LYS A 42 -7.70 8.64 -11.39
N GLN A 43 -8.91 8.49 -11.92
CA GLN A 43 -9.90 7.58 -11.37
C GLN A 43 -9.44 6.12 -11.46
N ASP A 44 -8.85 5.71 -12.59
CA ASP A 44 -8.34 4.36 -12.80
C ASP A 44 -7.19 4.03 -11.82
N TYR A 45 -6.20 4.92 -11.67
CA TYR A 45 -5.10 4.74 -10.70
C TYR A 45 -5.60 4.62 -9.26
N ALA A 46 -6.61 5.42 -8.89
CA ALA A 46 -7.20 5.38 -7.56
C ALA A 46 -8.04 4.10 -7.33
N GLN A 47 -8.81 3.66 -8.33
CA GLN A 47 -9.58 2.42 -8.25
C GLN A 47 -8.67 1.22 -8.12
N ILE A 48 -7.64 1.11 -8.97
CA ILE A 48 -6.68 0.02 -8.93
C ILE A 48 -5.96 -0.04 -7.59
N SER A 49 -5.52 1.11 -7.06
CA SER A 49 -4.86 1.16 -5.75
C SER A 49 -5.79 0.70 -4.62
N THR A 50 -7.06 1.11 -4.64
CA THR A 50 -8.07 0.70 -3.66
C THR A 50 -8.30 -0.82 -3.71
N ASP A 51 -8.52 -1.33 -4.92
CA ASP A 51 -8.84 -2.73 -5.16
C ASP A 51 -7.65 -3.67 -4.83
N ILE A 52 -6.39 -3.24 -5.07
CA ILE A 52 -5.19 -3.99 -4.65
C ILE A 52 -5.12 -4.09 -3.13
N ASN A 53 -5.38 -3.00 -2.41
CA ASN A 53 -5.37 -3.05 -0.94
C ASN A 53 -6.48 -3.98 -0.42
N ALA A 54 -7.66 -4.02 -1.07
CA ALA A 54 -8.71 -4.99 -0.74
C ALA A 54 -8.23 -6.44 -0.91
N PHE A 55 -7.55 -6.77 -2.03
CA PHE A 55 -6.98 -8.10 -2.22
C PHE A 55 -5.93 -8.48 -1.18
N VAL A 56 -5.04 -7.55 -0.84
CA VAL A 56 -4.02 -7.77 0.20
C VAL A 56 -4.67 -8.06 1.55
N LEU A 57 -5.75 -7.35 1.90
CA LEU A 57 -6.52 -7.59 3.12
C LEU A 57 -7.20 -8.95 3.10
N TYR A 58 -7.85 -9.32 2.00
CA TYR A 58 -8.50 -10.62 1.85
C TYR A 58 -7.52 -11.78 2.06
N VAL A 59 -6.36 -11.72 1.40
CA VAL A 59 -5.31 -12.73 1.54
C VAL A 59 -4.77 -12.76 2.98
N ALA A 60 -4.53 -11.59 3.58
CA ALA A 60 -4.07 -11.51 4.96
C ALA A 60 -5.09 -12.10 5.94
N GLY A 61 -6.37 -11.79 5.80
CA GLY A 61 -7.47 -12.32 6.61
C GLY A 61 -7.55 -13.84 6.52
N THR A 62 -7.58 -14.39 5.31
CA THR A 62 -7.59 -15.85 5.07
C THR A 62 -6.40 -16.55 5.75
N CYS A 63 -5.21 -15.96 5.66
CA CYS A 63 -4.02 -16.48 6.32
C CYS A 63 -4.13 -16.42 7.86
N VAL A 64 -4.63 -15.31 8.40
CA VAL A 64 -4.85 -15.15 9.85
C VAL A 64 -5.85 -16.19 10.36
N ASP A 65 -7.01 -16.35 9.72
CA ASP A 65 -8.04 -17.31 10.14
C ASP A 65 -7.51 -18.74 10.17
N LYS A 66 -6.77 -19.14 9.14
CA LYS A 66 -6.12 -20.45 9.08
C LYS A 66 -5.07 -20.60 10.19
N GLN A 67 -4.31 -19.55 10.46
CA GLN A 67 -3.29 -19.57 11.51
C GLN A 67 -3.93 -19.63 12.90
N GLU A 68 -5.06 -18.97 13.14
CA GLU A 68 -5.79 -19.01 14.41
C GLU A 68 -6.29 -20.42 14.75
N GLN A 69 -6.69 -21.19 13.73
CA GLN A 69 -7.08 -22.60 13.90
C GLN A 69 -5.91 -23.51 14.31
N ILE A 70 -4.67 -23.11 14.02
CA ILE A 70 -3.45 -23.88 14.31
C ILE A 70 -2.80 -23.40 15.62
N ASN A 71 -2.64 -22.08 15.77
CA ASN A 71 -2.08 -21.41 16.93
C ASN A 71 -2.69 -20.01 17.07
N ALA A 72 -3.70 -19.91 17.94
CA ALA A 72 -4.41 -18.67 18.24
C ALA A 72 -3.51 -17.58 18.86
N ASP A 73 -2.35 -17.92 19.44
CA ASP A 73 -1.47 -16.97 20.15
C ASP A 73 -0.32 -16.44 19.27
N PHE A 74 -0.41 -16.55 17.94
CA PHE A 74 0.65 -16.05 17.06
C PHE A 74 0.82 -14.52 17.17
N THR A 75 2.07 -14.07 17.03
CA THR A 75 2.41 -12.63 16.95
C THR A 75 2.77 -12.22 15.53
N THR A 76 3.42 -13.11 14.78
CA THR A 76 3.81 -12.86 13.38
C THR A 76 3.40 -14.03 12.51
N LEU A 77 3.04 -13.73 11.27
CA LEU A 77 2.64 -14.70 10.26
C LEU A 77 3.15 -14.21 8.91
N ARG A 78 3.76 -15.12 8.14
CA ARG A 78 4.12 -14.86 6.75
C ARG A 78 3.16 -15.60 5.84
N CYS A 79 2.53 -14.87 4.94
CA CYS A 79 1.52 -15.35 4.02
C CYS A 79 2.02 -15.22 2.57
N ASN A 80 1.98 -16.29 1.79
CA ASN A 80 2.41 -16.26 0.40
C ASN A 80 1.21 -16.08 -0.51
N ILE A 81 1.18 -14.99 -1.29
CA ILE A 81 0.06 -14.67 -2.17
C ILE A 81 -0.13 -15.75 -3.25
N ALA A 82 0.95 -16.43 -3.64
CA ALA A 82 0.87 -17.51 -4.62
C ALA A 82 -0.02 -18.69 -4.17
N ASP A 83 -0.24 -18.84 -2.87
CA ASP A 83 -1.09 -19.91 -2.31
C ASP A 83 -2.60 -19.57 -2.42
N HIS A 84 -2.92 -18.33 -2.83
CA HIS A 84 -4.28 -17.76 -2.89
C HIS A 84 -4.70 -17.38 -4.31
N LEU A 85 -3.93 -17.76 -5.34
CA LEU A 85 -4.23 -17.44 -6.74
C LEU A 85 -5.53 -18.07 -7.25
N THR A 86 -6.02 -19.10 -6.57
CA THR A 86 -7.24 -19.84 -6.90
C THR A 86 -8.44 -19.41 -6.05
N ASP A 87 -8.24 -18.49 -5.12
CA ASP A 87 -9.33 -17.98 -4.28
C ASP A 87 -10.32 -17.20 -5.15
N ILE A 88 -11.59 -17.23 -4.77
CA ILE A 88 -12.68 -16.75 -5.64
C ILE A 88 -12.97 -15.25 -5.44
N ALA A 89 -12.23 -14.59 -4.54
CA ALA A 89 -12.40 -13.17 -4.29
C ALA A 89 -12.14 -12.33 -5.55
N LYS A 90 -12.98 -11.33 -5.78
CA LYS A 90 -12.90 -10.41 -6.91
C LYS A 90 -13.33 -9.01 -6.50
N THR A 91 -12.88 -8.03 -7.27
CA THR A 91 -13.25 -6.62 -7.13
C THR A 91 -14.26 -6.25 -8.21
N GLU A 92 -15.20 -5.37 -7.91
CA GLU A 92 -16.29 -5.01 -8.84
C GLU A 92 -15.80 -4.10 -10.00
N TYR A 93 -14.89 -3.17 -9.71
CA TYR A 93 -14.59 -2.05 -10.61
C TYR A 93 -13.28 -2.18 -11.38
N SER A 94 -12.42 -3.12 -11.00
CA SER A 94 -11.19 -3.38 -11.72
C SER A 94 -10.86 -4.87 -11.80
N THR A 95 -10.09 -5.21 -12.83
CA THR A 95 -9.51 -6.56 -12.98
C THR A 95 -8.10 -6.53 -12.46
N ILE A 96 -7.87 -7.24 -11.36
CA ILE A 96 -6.54 -7.45 -10.78
C ILE A 96 -6.24 -8.94 -10.83
N THR A 97 -5.02 -9.27 -11.25
CA THR A 97 -4.49 -10.63 -11.15
C THR A 97 -3.30 -10.62 -10.22
N LEU A 98 -3.41 -11.33 -9.10
CA LEU A 98 -2.28 -11.59 -8.21
C LEU A 98 -1.25 -12.47 -8.95
N VAL A 99 0.04 -12.20 -8.77
CA VAL A 99 1.11 -12.94 -9.46
C VAL A 99 2.01 -13.64 -8.46
N ASP A 100 2.71 -12.88 -7.63
CA ASP A 100 3.59 -13.41 -6.58
C ASP A 100 3.77 -12.37 -5.46
N GLY A 101 4.38 -12.79 -4.36
CA GLY A 101 4.70 -11.91 -3.25
C GLY A 101 4.39 -12.54 -1.89
N LYS A 102 4.94 -11.92 -0.85
CA LYS A 102 4.76 -12.36 0.54
C LYS A 102 4.30 -11.18 1.39
N LEU A 103 3.31 -11.46 2.23
CA LEU A 103 2.82 -10.55 3.25
C LEU A 103 3.39 -10.96 4.60
N ASP A 104 3.91 -10.00 5.34
CA ASP A 104 4.34 -10.15 6.73
C ASP A 104 3.31 -9.48 7.63
N ILE A 105 2.57 -10.30 8.36
CA ILE A 105 1.44 -9.89 9.20
C ILE A 105 1.89 -9.92 10.65
N THR A 106 1.75 -8.80 11.35
CA THR A 106 2.03 -8.69 12.78
C THR A 106 0.75 -8.40 13.53
N ARG A 107 0.42 -9.24 14.51
CA ARG A 107 -0.66 -8.97 15.47
C ARG A 107 -0.09 -8.16 16.62
N GLU A 108 -0.48 -6.89 16.72
CA GLU A 108 -0.10 -6.05 17.87
C GLU A 108 -0.96 -6.37 19.10
N ASN A 109 -2.23 -6.71 18.87
CA ASN A 109 -3.18 -7.24 19.85
C ASN A 109 -4.37 -7.89 19.12
N ASN A 110 -5.32 -8.45 19.86
CA ASN A 110 -6.47 -9.16 19.29
C ASN A 110 -7.37 -8.29 18.38
N ALA A 111 -7.28 -6.97 18.48
CA ALA A 111 -8.06 -6.05 17.67
C ALA A 111 -7.23 -5.31 16.62
N ARG A 112 -5.92 -5.55 16.51
CA ARG A 112 -5.03 -4.72 15.69
C ARG A 112 -3.93 -5.53 14.99
N PHE A 113 -3.89 -5.38 13.68
CA PHE A 113 -2.94 -6.06 12.79
C PHE A 113 -2.22 -5.04 11.91
N ILE A 114 -0.95 -5.32 11.62
CA ILE A 114 -0.12 -4.57 10.68
C ILE A 114 0.35 -5.53 9.59
N ILE A 115 0.11 -5.15 8.34
CA ILE A 115 0.54 -5.90 7.16
C ILE A 115 1.66 -5.11 6.50
N LYS A 116 2.78 -5.79 6.25
CA LYS A 116 3.95 -5.30 5.55
C LYS A 116 4.38 -6.28 4.46
N THR A 117 5.38 -5.89 3.69
CA THR A 117 6.02 -6.76 2.70
C THR A 117 7.54 -6.60 2.79
N ASP A 118 8.26 -7.71 3.00
CA ASP A 118 9.72 -7.72 2.91
C ASP A 118 10.23 -7.54 1.46
N GLU A 119 9.48 -8.04 0.47
CA GLU A 119 9.76 -7.96 -0.97
C GLU A 119 8.54 -7.41 -1.73
N ASP A 120 8.72 -6.99 -2.97
CA ASP A 120 7.62 -6.49 -3.80
C ASP A 120 6.57 -7.59 -4.05
N VAL A 121 5.31 -7.25 -3.79
CA VAL A 121 4.14 -8.01 -4.23
C VAL A 121 3.84 -7.64 -5.67
N LYS A 122 3.66 -8.63 -6.54
CA LYS A 122 3.40 -8.44 -7.96
C LYS A 122 1.98 -8.78 -8.32
N PHE A 123 1.42 -7.94 -9.17
CA PHE A 123 0.07 -8.09 -9.71
C PHE A 123 0.03 -7.52 -11.13
N LYS A 124 -1.03 -7.86 -11.86
CA LYS A 124 -1.38 -7.26 -13.15
C LYS A 124 -2.67 -6.49 -13.00
N ALA A 125 -2.69 -5.29 -13.56
CA ALA A 125 -3.85 -4.42 -13.58
C ALA A 125 -3.91 -3.73 -14.96
N PRO A 126 -4.48 -4.41 -15.97
CA PRO A 126 -4.42 -4.00 -17.38
C PRO A 126 -4.98 -2.60 -17.66
N THR A 127 -5.82 -2.08 -16.76
CA THR A 127 -6.42 -0.75 -16.88
C THR A 127 -5.37 0.36 -16.87
N ILE A 128 -4.32 0.25 -16.05
CA ILE A 128 -3.31 1.31 -15.89
C ILE A 128 -1.92 0.91 -16.37
N SER A 129 -1.64 -0.39 -16.52
CA SER A 129 -0.34 -0.90 -16.92
C SER A 129 -0.46 -2.04 -17.91
N SER A 130 0.46 -2.08 -18.88
CA SER A 130 0.61 -3.21 -19.80
C SER A 130 1.54 -4.31 -19.27
N ASP A 131 2.21 -4.08 -18.14
CA ASP A 131 3.17 -4.99 -17.52
C ASP A 131 2.76 -5.31 -16.07
N THR A 132 3.67 -5.95 -15.34
CA THR A 132 3.55 -6.27 -13.92
C THR A 132 3.78 -5.01 -13.10
N LEU A 133 2.83 -4.73 -12.23
CA LEU A 133 2.96 -3.72 -11.21
C LEU A 133 3.55 -4.33 -9.95
N ARG A 134 4.43 -3.58 -9.30
CA ARG A 134 5.04 -3.98 -8.02
C ARG A 134 4.49 -3.09 -6.92
N TYR A 135 4.09 -3.70 -5.82
CA TYR A 135 3.50 -3.05 -4.66
C TYR A 135 4.30 -3.40 -3.41
N ARG A 136 4.57 -2.38 -2.60
CA ARG A 136 5.46 -2.49 -1.44
C ARG A 136 4.91 -1.78 -0.22
N LEU A 137 4.91 -2.50 0.89
CA LEU A 137 4.55 -2.10 2.24
C LEU A 137 5.75 -2.22 3.20
N SER A 138 6.86 -1.56 2.87
CA SER A 138 8.05 -1.54 3.73
C SER A 138 8.37 -0.12 4.21
N SER A 139 9.32 -0.01 5.15
CA SER A 139 9.69 1.27 5.78
C SER A 139 8.50 1.86 6.55
N ASP A 140 8.01 3.03 6.14
CA ASP A 140 6.84 3.72 6.64
C ASP A 140 5.53 3.30 5.94
N ASN A 141 5.61 2.47 4.90
CA ASN A 141 4.45 1.90 4.21
C ASN A 141 3.94 0.67 4.97
N SER A 142 2.63 0.58 5.18
CA SER A 142 1.95 -0.56 5.80
C SER A 142 0.44 -0.45 5.56
N ILE A 143 -0.26 -1.57 5.72
CA ILE A 143 -1.70 -1.57 5.98
C ILE A 143 -1.90 -1.84 7.47
N THR A 144 -2.72 -1.03 8.13
CA THR A 144 -3.16 -1.24 9.51
C THR A 144 -4.63 -1.62 9.48
N VAL A 145 -4.96 -2.73 10.12
CA VAL A 145 -6.33 -3.19 10.32
C VAL A 145 -6.68 -3.06 11.80
N GLN A 146 -7.82 -2.46 12.07
CA GLN A 146 -8.40 -2.32 13.39
C GLN A 146 -9.79 -2.94 13.39
N ILE A 147 -9.97 -3.98 14.20
CA ILE A 147 -11.23 -4.66 14.45
C ILE A 147 -11.97 -3.88 15.54
N SER A 148 -13.25 -3.62 15.31
CA SER A 148 -14.16 -3.05 16.30
C SER A 148 -15.54 -3.71 16.21
N GLY A 149 -16.39 -3.51 17.22
CA GLY A 149 -17.70 -4.18 17.33
C GLY A 149 -17.62 -5.52 18.07
N GLU A 150 -18.57 -5.78 18.97
CA GLU A 150 -18.65 -7.03 19.75
C GLU A 150 -19.39 -8.15 18.98
N ASP A 151 -20.47 -7.80 18.25
CA ASP A 151 -21.34 -8.76 17.55
C ASP A 151 -21.14 -8.77 16.02
N GLU A 152 -20.83 -7.61 15.43
CA GLU A 152 -20.50 -7.46 14.01
C GLU A 152 -19.09 -6.86 13.92
N GLN A 153 -18.11 -7.67 13.54
CA GLN A 153 -16.73 -7.22 13.42
C GLN A 153 -16.60 -6.24 12.25
N ILE A 154 -16.37 -4.97 12.56
CA ILE A 154 -16.07 -3.91 11.60
C ILE A 154 -14.56 -3.81 11.45
N LEU A 155 -14.08 -4.06 10.24
CA LEU A 155 -12.68 -3.99 9.86
C LEU A 155 -12.34 -2.62 9.28
N THR A 156 -11.91 -1.71 10.15
CA THR A 156 -11.42 -0.40 9.71
C THR A 156 -9.96 -0.51 9.28
N THR A 157 -9.65 0.05 8.10
CA THR A 157 -8.36 -0.09 7.46
C THR A 157 -7.77 1.27 7.08
N SER A 158 -6.50 1.48 7.42
CA SER A 158 -5.69 2.55 6.85
C SER A 158 -4.48 1.97 6.16
N PHE A 159 -4.02 2.61 5.09
CA PHE A 159 -2.89 2.14 4.33
C PHE A 159 -1.99 3.28 3.88
N ARG A 160 -0.71 2.96 3.69
CA ARG A 160 0.23 3.70 2.86
C ARG A 160 1.03 2.68 2.07
N GLY A 161 0.95 2.73 0.76
CA GLY A 161 1.58 1.76 -0.13
C GLY A 161 2.30 2.40 -1.30
N PHE A 162 3.44 1.84 -1.66
CA PHE A 162 4.29 2.30 -2.75
C PHE A 162 4.16 1.36 -3.94
N TYR A 163 4.05 1.94 -5.14
CA TYR A 163 3.83 1.22 -6.39
C TYR A 163 4.90 1.59 -7.40
N THR A 164 5.28 0.64 -8.25
CA THR A 164 6.06 0.89 -9.46
C THR A 164 5.46 0.16 -10.64
N ASP A 165 5.50 0.81 -11.80
CA ASP A 165 5.10 0.25 -13.09
C ASP A 165 6.32 0.08 -13.99
N GLY A 166 6.63 -1.18 -14.34
CA GLY A 166 7.74 -1.50 -15.24
C GLY A 166 7.50 -1.10 -16.70
N SER A 167 6.26 -0.81 -17.09
CA SER A 167 5.91 -0.39 -18.46
C SER A 167 6.13 1.11 -18.72
N LEU A 168 6.28 1.92 -17.67
CA LEU A 168 6.52 3.35 -17.78
C LEU A 168 8.03 3.65 -17.83
N SER A 169 8.42 4.68 -18.59
CA SER A 169 9.79 5.19 -18.58
C SER A 169 10.21 5.57 -17.15
N ASP A 170 11.45 5.29 -16.79
CA ASP A 170 12.02 5.58 -15.46
C ASP A 170 11.26 4.92 -14.29
N ASN A 171 10.61 3.76 -14.50
CA ASN A 171 9.85 3.01 -13.48
C ASN A 171 8.81 3.90 -12.78
N GLY A 172 7.79 4.36 -13.52
CA GLY A 172 6.75 5.26 -13.03
C GLY A 172 6.20 4.80 -11.68
N SER A 173 6.58 5.51 -10.62
CA SER A 173 6.26 5.16 -9.24
C SER A 173 5.26 6.14 -8.64
N TRP A 174 4.45 5.66 -7.71
CA TRP A 174 3.54 6.50 -6.93
C TRP A 174 3.33 5.90 -5.54
N THR A 175 2.85 6.74 -4.62
CA THR A 175 2.40 6.31 -3.30
C THR A 175 0.92 6.57 -3.18
N THR A 176 0.17 5.64 -2.60
CA THR A 176 -1.21 5.92 -2.15
C THR A 176 -1.29 5.83 -0.65
N GLU A 177 -1.94 6.79 -0.01
CA GLU A 177 -2.13 6.78 1.44
C GLU A 177 -3.54 7.22 1.84
N SER A 178 -4.09 6.56 2.87
CA SER A 178 -5.33 6.98 3.50
C SER A 178 -5.17 8.37 4.11
N ILE A 179 -6.21 9.20 4.01
CA ILE A 179 -6.25 10.48 4.70
C ILE A 179 -6.46 10.21 6.19
N LYS A 180 -5.74 10.95 7.03
CA LYS A 180 -5.82 10.81 8.49
C LYS A 180 -7.28 10.91 8.96
N ASP A 181 -7.65 10.01 9.88
CA ASP A 181 -9.00 9.90 10.45
C ASP A 181 -10.11 9.62 9.43
N GLN A 182 -9.76 9.12 8.23
CA GLN A 182 -10.67 8.76 7.14
C GLN A 182 -10.37 7.33 6.63
N SER A 183 -10.25 6.39 7.57
CA SER A 183 -10.05 4.97 7.29
C SER A 183 -11.18 4.38 6.45
N PHE A 184 -10.86 3.34 5.69
CA PHE A 184 -11.83 2.56 4.91
C PHE A 184 -12.46 1.47 5.77
N ILE A 185 -13.64 1.01 5.37
CA ILE A 185 -14.22 -0.24 5.86
C ILE A 185 -13.90 -1.32 4.84
N PHE A 186 -13.34 -2.44 5.29
CA PHE A 186 -13.19 -3.62 4.45
C PHE A 186 -14.48 -4.44 4.47
N THR A 187 -14.95 -4.83 3.29
CA THR A 187 -16.12 -5.68 3.11
C THR A 187 -15.74 -6.89 2.28
N ASP A 188 -16.21 -8.08 2.69
CA ASP A 188 -16.11 -9.34 1.97
C ASP A 188 -17.51 -9.98 1.93
N ASP A 189 -18.17 -9.95 0.77
CA ASP A 189 -19.48 -10.57 0.59
C ASP A 189 -19.31 -12.01 0.09
N GLU A 190 -19.45 -12.97 1.00
CA GLU A 190 -19.32 -14.40 0.70
C GLU A 190 -20.27 -14.90 -0.40
N ASN A 191 -21.41 -14.24 -0.62
CA ASN A 191 -22.38 -14.67 -1.64
C ASN A 191 -21.94 -14.29 -3.05
N THR A 192 -21.41 -13.07 -3.20
CA THR A 192 -20.99 -12.53 -4.50
C THR A 192 -19.49 -12.69 -4.75
N GLN A 193 -18.73 -13.04 -3.70
CA GLN A 193 -17.28 -13.09 -3.64
C GLN A 193 -16.64 -11.72 -3.89
N LEU A 194 -17.40 -10.65 -3.67
CA LEU A 194 -16.93 -9.29 -3.88
C LEU A 194 -16.23 -8.78 -2.62
N ILE A 195 -14.99 -8.36 -2.80
CA ILE A 195 -14.21 -7.65 -1.79
C ILE A 195 -14.11 -6.17 -2.16
N ALA A 196 -14.16 -5.29 -1.17
CA ALA A 196 -14.04 -3.86 -1.38
C ALA A 196 -13.48 -3.14 -0.15
N LEU A 197 -12.89 -1.97 -0.41
CA LEU A 197 -12.68 -0.92 0.58
C LEU A 197 -13.71 0.17 0.34
N THR A 198 -14.53 0.47 1.34
CA THR A 198 -15.67 1.38 1.23
C THR A 198 -15.55 2.56 2.19
N GLU A 199 -16.28 3.63 1.90
CA GLU A 199 -16.50 4.80 2.78
C GLU A 199 -15.25 5.57 3.29
N GLY A 200 -14.04 5.22 2.84
CA GLY A 200 -12.80 5.89 3.22
C GLY A 200 -12.36 6.97 2.26
N GLN A 201 -11.25 7.62 2.60
CA GLN A 201 -10.58 8.59 1.73
C GLN A 201 -9.09 8.35 1.66
N ALA A 202 -8.53 8.59 0.48
CA ALA A 202 -7.10 8.47 0.24
C ALA A 202 -6.63 9.52 -0.75
N LYS A 203 -5.31 9.60 -0.90
CA LYS A 203 -4.65 10.40 -1.91
C LYS A 203 -3.52 9.63 -2.57
N LEU A 204 -3.21 10.01 -3.79
CA LEU A 204 -2.11 9.47 -4.59
C LEU A 204 -1.10 10.58 -4.71
N ILE A 205 0.13 10.27 -4.39
CA ILE A 205 1.28 11.17 -4.43
C ILE A 205 2.20 10.67 -5.55
N GLY A 206 2.43 11.55 -6.52
CA GLY A 206 3.24 11.27 -7.70
C GLY A 206 4.59 11.97 -7.59
N LYS A 207 5.18 12.28 -8.74
CA LYS A 207 6.40 13.10 -8.78
C LYS A 207 6.16 14.50 -8.24
N ASP A 208 7.23 15.18 -7.82
CA ASP A 208 7.20 16.55 -7.30
C ASP A 208 6.21 16.76 -6.14
N GLU A 209 5.89 15.71 -5.38
CA GLU A 209 4.90 15.69 -4.28
C GLU A 209 3.48 16.14 -4.67
N LYS A 210 3.18 16.24 -5.97
CA LYS A 210 1.82 16.52 -6.42
C LYS A 210 0.91 15.38 -5.99
N SER A 211 -0.34 15.74 -5.67
CA SER A 211 -1.34 14.75 -5.27
C SER A 211 -2.74 15.09 -5.76
N TYR A 212 -3.57 14.07 -5.87
CA TYR A 212 -5.03 14.21 -5.91
C TYR A 212 -5.65 13.25 -4.90
N SER A 213 -6.86 13.58 -4.44
CA SER A 213 -7.58 12.80 -3.43
C SER A 213 -8.81 12.13 -4.05
N TRP A 214 -9.24 11.04 -3.42
CA TRP A 214 -10.50 10.37 -3.74
C TRP A 214 -11.17 9.85 -2.46
N SER A 215 -12.43 9.47 -2.62
CA SER A 215 -13.16 8.62 -1.69
C SER A 215 -13.70 7.40 -2.38
N THR A 216 -14.13 6.41 -1.61
CA THR A 216 -14.96 5.30 -2.08
C THR A 216 -16.40 5.49 -1.64
N ASP A 217 -17.35 5.13 -2.48
CA ASP A 217 -18.75 5.01 -2.06
C ASP A 217 -19.00 3.73 -1.24
N THR A 218 -20.26 3.43 -0.95
CA THR A 218 -20.69 2.27 -0.17
C THR A 218 -20.46 0.94 -0.88
N MET A 219 -20.17 0.95 -2.19
CA MET A 219 -19.86 -0.22 -3.00
C MET A 219 -18.37 -0.35 -3.30
N GLY A 220 -17.55 0.62 -2.88
CA GLY A 220 -16.11 0.64 -3.16
C GLY A 220 -15.74 1.35 -4.47
N LYS A 221 -16.68 2.06 -5.10
CA LYS A 221 -16.40 2.83 -6.31
C LYS A 221 -15.64 4.09 -5.96
N VAL A 222 -14.54 4.33 -6.66
CA VAL A 222 -13.76 5.55 -6.51
C VAL A 222 -14.48 6.77 -7.09
N VAL A 223 -14.52 7.84 -6.29
CA VAL A 223 -15.00 9.17 -6.64
C VAL A 223 -13.89 10.18 -6.36
N LEU A 224 -13.41 10.86 -7.41
CA LEU A 224 -12.39 11.91 -7.28
C LEU A 224 -12.92 13.11 -6.50
N LYS A 225 -12.03 13.80 -5.78
CA LYS A 225 -12.34 14.99 -4.98
C LYS A 225 -11.66 16.25 -5.48
#